data_AF-A0A941M8B3-F1
#
_entry.id   AF-A0A941M8B3-F1
#
_cell.length_a   1.000
_cell.length_b   1.000
_cell.length_c   1.000
_cell.angle_alpha   90.00
_cell.angle_beta   90.00
_cell.angle_gamma   90.00
#
_symmetry.space_group_name_H-M   'P 1'
#
loop_
_entity.id
_entity.type
_entity.pdbx_description
1 polymer ?
#
loop_
_entity_poly.entity_id
_entity_poly.type
_entity_poly.pdbx_seq_one_letter_code
_entity_poly.pdbx_strand_id
1 'polypeptide(L)'
;MPLSELGNKGMWFIYPFFGIHMLMFGLSGFLMAYSANGPGLLFLYLHGGIAIFVYLIFYRVIFGVDEVKWMLINAALGVLGIYSQIGWILGRFGKNIDDYPWYQNITPFLYYVLYTFLLRQFLLDLTRSRDNPARRALVNSTYVGVSLLVYGLMLWR
;
A
#
# COMPACT_ATOMS: atom_id res chain seq x y z
N MET A 1 20.28 -4.97 5.90
CA MET A 1 20.16 -6.27 6.56
C MET A 1 18.79 -6.84 6.22
N PRO A 2 18.69 -7.97 5.51
CA PRO A 2 17.42 -8.58 5.14
C PRO A 2 16.64 -9.05 6.38
N LEU A 3 15.32 -9.11 6.30
CA LEU A 3 14.45 -9.54 7.42
C LEU A 3 14.82 -10.96 7.92
N SER A 4 15.33 -11.81 7.03
CA SER A 4 15.82 -13.16 7.35
C SER A 4 16.99 -13.18 8.34
N GLU A 5 17.77 -12.10 8.43
CA GLU A 5 18.93 -12.00 9.34
C GLU A 5 18.57 -11.40 10.71
N LEU A 6 17.40 -10.75 10.84
CA LEU A 6 16.97 -10.09 12.08
C LEU A 6 16.14 -11.01 13.01
N GLY A 7 15.77 -12.20 12.53
CA GLY A 7 14.99 -13.18 13.27
C GLY A 7 13.61 -12.68 13.71
N ASN A 8 12.98 -13.42 14.62
CA ASN A 8 11.59 -13.16 15.04
C ASN A 8 11.43 -11.79 15.73
N LYS A 9 12.46 -11.30 16.44
CA LYS A 9 12.42 -9.98 17.12
C LYS A 9 12.39 -8.82 16.12
N GLY A 10 13.12 -8.92 15.00
CA GLY A 10 13.10 -7.91 13.94
C GLY A 10 11.73 -7.78 13.28
N MET A 11 11.04 -8.91 13.09
CA MET A 11 9.70 -8.96 12.52
C MET A 11 8.68 -8.13 13.33
N TRP A 12 8.63 -8.36 14.64
CA TRP A 12 7.72 -7.66 15.55
C TRP A 12 8.04 -6.18 15.77
N PHE A 13 9.21 -5.72 15.31
CA PHE A 13 9.54 -4.29 15.27
C PHE A 13 9.23 -3.67 13.91
N ILE A 14 9.72 -4.28 12.82
CA ILE A 14 9.61 -3.74 11.46
C ILE A 14 8.15 -3.57 11.06
N TYR A 15 7.31 -4.59 11.23
CA TYR A 15 5.94 -4.52 10.73
C TYR A 15 5.07 -3.49 11.44
N PRO A 16 5.04 -3.42 12.79
CA PRO A 16 4.31 -2.36 13.48
C PRO A 16 4.89 -0.98 13.21
N PHE A 17 6.22 -0.83 13.21
CA PHE A 17 6.87 0.46 12.94
C PHE A 17 6.50 0.98 11.56
N PHE A 18 6.78 0.22 10.50
CA PHE A 18 6.46 0.63 9.13
C PHE A 18 4.96 0.73 8.91
N GLY A 19 4.15 -0.11 9.56
CA GLY A 19 2.69 -0.08 9.45
C GLY A 19 2.11 1.22 10.00
N ILE A 20 2.44 1.58 11.23
CA ILE A 20 1.97 2.82 11.85
C ILE A 20 2.55 4.04 11.12
N HIS A 21 3.85 4.00 10.80
CA HIS A 21 4.54 5.10 10.14
C HIS A 21 3.95 5.38 8.75
N MET A 22 3.72 4.34 7.92
CA MET A 22 3.07 4.51 6.63
C MET A 22 1.61 4.89 6.74
N LEU A 23 0.88 4.42 7.75
CA LEU A 23 -0.50 4.86 7.95
C LEU A 23 -0.56 6.37 8.18
N MET A 24 0.31 6.90 9.05
CA MET A 24 0.38 8.34 9.31
C MET A 24 0.79 9.13 8.06
N PHE A 25 1.82 8.68 7.33
CA PHE A 25 2.27 9.34 6.11
C PHE A 25 1.27 9.23 4.96
N GLY A 26 0.59 8.09 4.82
CA GLY A 26 -0.46 7.87 3.83
C GLY A 26 -1.70 8.71 4.12
N LEU A 27 -2.12 8.80 5.38
CA LEU A 27 -3.19 9.71 5.81
C LEU A 27 -2.81 11.17 5.57
N SER A 28 -1.58 11.56 5.91
CA SER A 28 -1.07 12.89 5.60
C SER A 28 -1.11 13.17 4.09
N GLY A 29 -0.62 12.24 3.27
CA GLY A 29 -0.65 12.33 1.80
C GLY A 29 -2.07 12.43 1.25
N PHE A 30 -3.01 11.64 1.79
CA PHE A 30 -4.43 11.70 1.45
C PHE A 30 -5.05 13.05 1.79
N LEU A 31 -4.81 13.56 3.00
CA LEU A 31 -5.33 14.86 3.43
C LEU A 31 -4.72 16.01 2.63
N MET A 32 -3.41 15.97 2.35
CA MET A 32 -2.76 16.96 1.50
C MET A 32 -3.27 16.92 0.06
N ALA A 33 -3.59 15.73 -0.45
CA ALA A 33 -4.20 15.59 -1.76
C ALA A 33 -5.62 16.17 -1.76
N TYR A 34 -6.50 15.81 -0.83
CA TYR A 34 -7.93 16.09 -0.99
C TYR A 34 -8.48 17.24 -0.13
N SER A 35 -7.68 17.86 0.75
CA SER A 35 -8.11 19.02 1.53
C SER A 35 -8.27 20.26 0.66
N ALA A 36 -9.31 21.07 0.94
CA ALA A 36 -9.53 22.35 0.26
C ALA A 36 -8.37 23.34 0.45
N ASN A 37 -7.69 23.26 1.60
CA ASN A 37 -6.55 24.10 1.97
C ASN A 37 -5.23 23.31 1.95
N GLY A 38 -5.11 22.32 1.07
CA GLY A 38 -3.90 21.52 0.93
C GLY A 38 -2.69 22.36 0.50
N PRO A 39 -1.45 21.90 0.74
CA PRO A 39 -0.22 22.65 0.46
C PRO A 39 0.13 22.75 -1.04
N GLY A 40 -0.77 22.29 -1.93
CA GLY A 40 -0.58 22.26 -3.37
C GLY A 40 0.16 21.02 -3.88
N LEU A 41 0.07 20.80 -5.20
CA LEU A 41 0.56 19.60 -5.87
C LEU A 41 2.08 19.42 -5.77
N LEU A 42 2.84 20.52 -5.86
CA LEU A 42 4.31 20.47 -5.77
C LEU A 42 4.76 19.91 -4.42
N PHE A 43 4.18 20.41 -3.33
CA PHE A 43 4.50 19.91 -1.99
C PHE A 43 4.07 18.45 -1.83
N LEU A 44 2.90 18.07 -2.35
CA LEU A 44 2.43 16.69 -2.32
C LEU A 44 3.43 15.72 -2.97
N TYR A 45 4.02 16.08 -4.10
CA TYR A 45 5.02 15.25 -4.78
C TYR A 45 6.39 15.29 -4.14
N LEU A 46 6.84 16.46 -3.67
CA LEU A 46 8.13 16.54 -2.98
C LEU A 46 8.08 15.79 -1.66
N HIS A 47 7.10 16.06 -0.80
CA HIS A 47 6.99 15.41 0.49
C HIS A 47 6.54 13.94 0.34
N GLY A 48 5.41 13.71 -0.32
CA GLY A 48 4.83 12.38 -0.47
C GLY A 48 5.64 11.48 -1.40
N GLY A 49 6.08 11.99 -2.54
CA GLY A 49 6.85 11.23 -3.53
C GLY A 49 8.25 10.86 -3.04
N ILE A 50 8.97 11.76 -2.35
CA ILE A 50 10.27 11.40 -1.74
C ILE A 50 10.07 10.34 -0.66
N ALA A 51 9.06 10.47 0.20
CA ALA A 51 8.76 9.46 1.20
C ALA A 51 8.44 8.08 0.58
N ILE A 52 7.62 8.04 -0.48
CA ILE A 52 7.35 6.81 -1.24
C ILE A 52 8.65 6.21 -1.78
N PHE A 53 9.53 7.02 -2.38
CA PHE A 53 10.81 6.56 -2.90
C PHE A 53 11.70 5.96 -1.80
N VAL A 54 11.77 6.61 -0.63
CA VAL A 54 12.50 6.11 0.53
C VAL A 54 11.92 4.78 1.03
N TYR A 55 10.60 4.62 1.08
CA TYR A 55 9.98 3.33 1.41
C TYR A 55 10.33 2.23 0.41
N LEU A 56 10.38 2.53 -0.89
CA LEU A 56 10.80 1.57 -1.90
C LEU A 56 12.25 1.10 -1.67
N ILE A 57 13.15 2.00 -1.27
CA ILE A 57 14.53 1.64 -0.89
C ILE A 57 14.52 0.71 0.31
N PHE A 58 13.81 1.07 1.39
CA PHE A 58 13.71 0.20 2.57
C PHE A 58 13.13 -1.16 2.22
N TYR A 59 12.06 -1.22 1.42
CA TYR A 59 11.42 -2.46 1.04
C TYR A 59 12.31 -3.34 0.19
N ARG A 60 13.06 -2.75 -0.73
CA ARG A 60 14.07 -3.47 -1.50
C ARG A 60 15.14 -4.07 -0.60
N VAL A 61 15.61 -3.34 0.42
CA VAL A 61 16.65 -3.80 1.34
C VAL A 61 16.13 -4.87 2.31
N ILE A 62 14.89 -4.74 2.77
CA ILE A 62 14.29 -5.61 3.78
C ILE A 62 13.72 -6.90 3.17
N PHE A 63 12.97 -6.77 2.07
CA PHE A 63 12.20 -7.86 1.45
C PHE A 63 12.80 -8.40 0.15
N GLY A 64 13.78 -7.70 -0.43
CA GLY A 64 14.42 -8.09 -1.68
C GLY A 64 13.76 -7.51 -2.93
N VAL A 65 14.47 -7.61 -4.05
CA VAL A 65 14.07 -7.00 -5.33
C VAL A 65 12.83 -7.68 -5.93
N ASP A 66 12.73 -9.01 -5.81
CA ASP A 66 11.66 -9.77 -6.44
C ASP A 66 10.29 -9.47 -5.82
N GLU A 67 10.24 -9.28 -4.50
CA GLU A 67 9.01 -8.88 -3.81
C GLU A 67 8.57 -7.48 -4.22
N VAL A 68 9.50 -6.53 -4.34
CA VAL A 68 9.19 -5.16 -4.79
C VAL A 68 8.73 -5.15 -6.25
N LYS A 69 9.36 -5.94 -7.13
CA LYS A 69 8.89 -6.11 -8.51
C LYS A 69 7.47 -6.68 -8.54
N TRP A 70 7.21 -7.73 -7.75
CA TRP A 70 5.89 -8.34 -7.65
C TRP A 70 4.84 -7.31 -7.20
N MET A 71 5.16 -6.49 -6.19
CA MET A 71 4.30 -5.40 -5.73
C MET A 71 3.93 -4.45 -6.86
N LEU A 72 4.91 -3.95 -7.60
CA LEU A 72 4.68 -2.95 -8.65
C LEU A 72 3.83 -3.52 -9.80
N ILE A 73 4.04 -4.78 -10.17
CA ILE A 73 3.24 -5.47 -11.19
C ILE A 73 1.79 -5.63 -10.72
N ASN A 74 1.58 -6.11 -9.48
CA ASN A 74 0.24 -6.30 -8.95
C ASN A 74 -0.48 -4.98 -8.66
N ALA A 75 0.25 -3.94 -8.30
CA ALA A 75 -0.29 -2.59 -8.14
C ALA A 75 -0.88 -2.07 -9.45
N ALA A 76 -0.18 -2.27 -10.58
CA ALA A 76 -0.68 -1.89 -11.90
C ALA A 76 -1.96 -2.65 -12.27
N LEU A 77 -2.04 -3.95 -11.97
CA LEU A 77 -3.24 -4.75 -12.19
C LEU A 77 -4.37 -4.39 -11.21
N GLY A 78 -4.01 -3.93 -10.02
CA GLY A 78 -4.93 -3.57 -8.93
C GLY A 78 -5.44 -2.13 -8.95
N VAL A 79 -5.10 -1.32 -9.95
CA VAL A 79 -5.48 0.11 -10.01
C VAL A 79 -6.97 0.32 -9.81
N LEU A 80 -7.83 -0.53 -10.40
CA LEU A 80 -9.28 -0.47 -10.20
C LEU A 80 -9.68 -0.67 -8.73
N GLY A 81 -9.03 -1.61 -8.04
CA GLY A 81 -9.25 -1.85 -6.63
C GLY A 81 -8.83 -0.65 -5.77
N ILE A 82 -7.66 -0.06 -6.06
CA ILE A 82 -7.18 1.14 -5.39
C ILE A 82 -8.14 2.31 -5.59
N TYR A 83 -8.57 2.52 -6.84
CA TYR A 83 -9.51 3.56 -7.22
C TYR A 83 -10.84 3.38 -6.46
N SER A 84 -11.38 2.16 -6.40
CA SER A 84 -12.61 1.87 -5.65
C SER A 84 -12.47 2.16 -4.15
N GLN A 85 -11.33 1.80 -3.54
CA GLN A 85 -11.09 2.03 -2.11
C GLN A 85 -10.92 3.50 -1.77
N ILE A 86 -10.10 4.21 -2.53
CA ILE A 86 -9.89 5.65 -2.33
C ILE A 86 -11.18 6.41 -2.60
N GLY A 87 -11.93 6.05 -3.65
CA GLY A 87 -13.25 6.59 -3.93
C GLY A 87 -14.24 6.36 -2.80
N TRP A 88 -14.26 5.17 -2.21
CA TRP A 88 -15.10 4.89 -1.04
C TRP A 88 -14.68 5.69 0.21
N ILE A 89 -13.38 5.86 0.46
CA ILE A 89 -12.89 6.72 1.55
C ILE A 89 -13.35 8.16 1.30
N LEU A 90 -13.20 8.67 0.08
CA LEU A 90 -13.64 10.02 -0.29
C LEU A 90 -15.16 10.20 -0.18
N GLY A 91 -15.94 9.18 -0.56
CA GLY A 91 -17.39 9.18 -0.48
C GLY A 91 -17.88 9.38 0.96
N ARG A 92 -17.12 8.92 1.96
CA ARG A 92 -17.41 9.21 3.37
C ARG A 92 -17.33 10.70 3.74
N PHE A 93 -16.63 11.49 2.93
CA PHE A 93 -16.49 12.94 3.06
C PHE A 93 -17.34 13.70 2.02
N GLY A 94 -18.26 13.02 1.32
CA GLY A 94 -19.10 13.63 0.29
C GLY A 94 -18.34 14.05 -0.96
N LYS A 95 -17.19 13.43 -1.23
CA LYS A 95 -16.33 13.71 -2.39
C LYS A 95 -16.24 12.50 -3.29
N ASN A 96 -16.07 12.75 -4.58
CA ASN A 96 -15.79 11.72 -5.57
C ASN A 96 -14.35 11.86 -6.05
N ILE A 97 -13.75 10.74 -6.45
CA ILE A 97 -12.39 10.73 -6.97
C ILE A 97 -12.27 11.45 -8.32
N ASP A 98 -13.36 11.50 -9.09
CA ASP A 98 -13.46 12.21 -10.36
C ASP A 98 -13.60 13.73 -10.19
N ASP A 99 -13.83 14.21 -8.97
CA ASP A 99 -13.78 15.65 -8.65
C ASP A 99 -12.34 16.20 -8.74
N TYR A 100 -11.34 15.31 -8.82
CA TYR A 100 -9.92 15.64 -8.80
C TYR A 100 -9.23 15.17 -10.10
N PRO A 101 -8.26 15.96 -10.61
CA PRO A 101 -7.42 15.51 -11.71
C PRO A 101 -6.71 14.20 -11.40
N TRP A 102 -6.64 13.29 -12.37
CA TRP A 102 -6.09 11.95 -12.18
C TRP A 102 -4.69 11.92 -11.54
N TYR A 103 -3.84 12.91 -11.85
CA TYR A 103 -2.47 12.98 -11.33
C TYR A 103 -2.43 13.25 -9.81
N GLN A 104 -3.43 13.92 -9.25
CA GLN A 104 -3.53 14.19 -7.81
C GLN A 104 -3.71 12.89 -7.00
N ASN A 105 -4.27 11.85 -7.63
CA ASN A 105 -4.50 10.54 -7.04
C ASN A 105 -3.23 9.67 -6.96
N ILE A 106 -2.14 10.04 -7.65
CA ILE A 106 -0.91 9.24 -7.72
C ILE A 106 -0.31 9.00 -6.34
N THR A 107 -0.12 10.06 -5.53
CA THR A 107 0.50 9.93 -4.21
C THR A 107 -0.34 9.06 -3.27
N PRO A 108 -1.66 9.31 -3.08
CA PRO A 108 -2.51 8.42 -2.30
C PRO A 108 -2.50 6.96 -2.78
N PHE A 109 -2.51 6.74 -4.10
CA PHE A 109 -2.51 5.38 -4.67
C PHE A 109 -1.22 4.63 -4.38
N LEU A 110 -0.07 5.30 -4.53
CA LEU A 110 1.22 4.69 -4.24
C LEU A 110 1.37 4.37 -2.74
N TYR A 111 0.87 5.23 -1.84
CA TYR A 111 0.83 4.90 -0.41
C TYR A 111 -0.04 3.67 -0.13
N TYR A 112 -1.20 3.56 -0.77
CA TYR A 112 -2.05 2.38 -0.66
C TYR A 112 -1.34 1.11 -1.13
N VAL A 113 -0.60 1.18 -2.24
CA VAL A 113 0.24 0.07 -2.74
C VAL A 113 1.29 -0.35 -1.73
N LEU A 114 2.06 0.61 -1.20
CA LEU A 114 3.08 0.31 -0.19
C LEU A 114 2.47 -0.34 1.06
N TYR A 115 1.32 0.19 1.52
CA TYR A 115 0.60 -0.33 2.68
C TYR A 115 0.11 -1.76 2.50
N THR A 116 -0.57 -2.02 1.39
CA THR A 116 -1.06 -3.36 1.05
C THR A 116 0.06 -4.37 0.87
N PHE A 117 1.18 -3.96 0.28
CA PHE A 117 2.37 -4.79 0.21
C PHE A 117 2.94 -5.14 1.57
N LEU A 118 3.07 -4.18 2.49
CA LEU A 118 3.56 -4.45 3.83
C LEU A 118 2.67 -5.44 4.58
N LEU A 119 1.34 -5.27 4.47
CA LEU A 119 0.39 -6.21 5.04
C LEU A 119 0.54 -7.61 4.45
N ARG A 120 0.74 -7.73 3.13
CA ARG A 120 1.01 -9.02 2.49
C ARG A 120 2.28 -9.66 3.03
N GLN A 121 3.37 -8.90 3.15
CA GLN A 121 4.63 -9.41 3.71
C GLN A 121 4.43 -9.88 5.16
N PHE A 122 3.73 -9.10 5.97
CA PHE A 122 3.39 -9.47 7.35
C PHE A 122 2.62 -10.79 7.42
N LEU A 123 1.59 -10.96 6.58
CA LEU A 123 0.81 -12.20 6.53
C LEU A 123 1.66 -13.40 6.10
N LEU A 124 2.56 -13.23 5.12
CA LEU A 124 3.46 -14.30 4.69
C LEU A 124 4.41 -14.74 5.80
N ASP A 125 4.94 -13.80 6.57
CA ASP A 125 5.87 -14.12 7.67
C ASP A 125 5.14 -14.67 8.89
N LEU A 126 3.98 -14.10 9.22
CA LEU A 126 3.11 -14.59 10.31
C LEU A 126 2.67 -16.04 10.06
N THR A 127 2.36 -16.39 8.81
CA THR A 127 1.96 -17.75 8.41
C THR A 127 3.16 -18.66 8.09
N ARG A 128 4.40 -18.15 8.17
CA ARG A 128 5.64 -18.84 7.78
C ARG A 128 5.56 -19.46 6.37
N SER A 129 4.93 -18.72 5.45
CA SER A 129 4.66 -19.17 4.08
C SER A 129 5.71 -18.72 3.08
N ARG A 130 6.69 -17.91 3.49
CA ARG A 130 7.69 -17.29 2.59
C ARG A 130 8.45 -18.33 1.75
N ASP A 131 8.90 -19.42 2.37
CA ASP A 131 9.77 -20.43 1.74
C ASP A 131 9.00 -21.65 1.19
N ASN A 132 7.67 -21.70 1.37
CA ASN A 132 6.85 -22.80 0.87
C ASN A 132 6.01 -22.33 -0.34
N PRO A 133 6.33 -22.77 -1.57
CA PRO A 133 5.68 -22.26 -2.78
C PRO A 133 4.17 -22.55 -2.81
N ALA A 134 3.72 -23.69 -2.28
CA ALA A 134 2.30 -24.04 -2.22
C ALA A 134 1.55 -23.14 -1.23
N ARG A 135 2.10 -22.90 -0.04
CA ARG A 135 1.49 -22.00 0.96
C ARG A 135 1.52 -20.54 0.52
N ARG A 136 2.61 -20.10 -0.13
CA ARG A 136 2.73 -18.78 -0.73
C ARG A 136 1.67 -18.55 -1.81
N ALA A 137 1.44 -19.55 -2.67
CA ALA A 137 0.40 -19.49 -3.70
C ALA A 137 -1.01 -19.39 -3.08
N LEU A 138 -1.29 -20.16 -2.03
CA LEU A 138 -2.55 -20.08 -1.30
C LEU A 138 -2.74 -18.69 -0.66
N VAL A 139 -1.75 -18.17 0.07
CA VAL A 139 -1.84 -16.84 0.70
C VAL A 139 -2.03 -15.75 -0.34
N ASN A 140 -1.29 -15.79 -1.46
CA ASN A 140 -1.49 -14.84 -2.55
C ASN A 140 -2.90 -14.93 -3.15
N SER A 141 -3.40 -16.14 -3.41
CA SER A 141 -4.73 -16.36 -4.00
C SER A 141 -5.84 -15.92 -3.06
N THR A 142 -5.72 -16.23 -1.76
CA THR A 142 -6.65 -15.77 -0.73
C THR A 142 -6.62 -14.26 -0.60
N TYR A 143 -5.43 -13.63 -0.59
CA TYR A 143 -5.30 -12.18 -0.53
C TYR A 143 -5.96 -11.49 -1.72
N VAL A 144 -5.70 -11.97 -2.94
CA VAL A 144 -6.32 -11.44 -4.16
C VAL A 144 -7.82 -11.69 -4.16
N GLY A 145 -8.28 -12.91 -3.82
CA GLY A 145 -9.70 -13.25 -3.81
C GLY A 145 -10.51 -12.44 -2.80
N VAL A 146 -9.99 -12.28 -1.57
CA VAL A 146 -10.60 -11.42 -0.55
C VAL A 146 -10.61 -9.95 -1.00
N SER A 147 -9.50 -9.47 -1.57
CA SER A 147 -9.43 -8.09 -2.08
C SER A 147 -10.46 -7.85 -3.18
N LEU A 148 -10.57 -8.76 -4.16
CA LEU A 148 -11.56 -8.67 -5.24
C LEU A 148 -12.99 -8.72 -4.71
N LEU A 149 -13.28 -9.57 -3.73
CA LEU A 149 -14.60 -9.64 -3.11
C LEU A 149 -14.93 -8.33 -2.39
N VAL A 150 -14.00 -7.79 -1.60
CA VAL A 150 -14.18 -6.50 -0.92
C VAL A 150 -14.38 -5.36 -1.91
N TYR A 151 -13.54 -5.28 -2.95
CA TYR A 151 -13.65 -4.25 -3.99
C TYR A 151 -14.95 -4.39 -4.79
N GLY A 152 -15.34 -5.61 -5.16
CA GLY A 152 -16.59 -5.88 -5.87
C GLY A 152 -17.82 -5.49 -5.05
N LEU A 153 -17.84 -5.81 -3.75
CA LEU A 153 -18.91 -5.38 -2.85
C LEU A 153 -18.96 -3.86 -2.67
N MET A 154 -17.81 -3.19 -2.66
CA MET A 154 -17.74 -1.73 -2.56
C MET A 154 -18.18 -1.04 -3.85
N LEU A 155 -17.85 -1.58 -5.02
CA LEU A 155 -18.26 -1.04 -6.33
C LEU A 155 -19.74 -1.27 -6.65
N TRP A 156 -20.37 -2.29 -6.06
CA TRP A 156 -21.80 -2.57 -6.28
C TRP A 156 -22.72 -1.57 -5.56
N ARG A 157 -22.22 -0.86 -4.55
CA ARG A 157 -22.97 0.12 -3.77
C ARG A 157 -22.73 1.54 -4.27
#